data_AF-A0A9P7K654-F1
#
_entry.id   AF-A0A9P7K654-F1
#
_cell.length_a   1.000
_cell.length_b   1.000
_cell.length_c   1.000
_cell.angle_alpha   90.00
_cell.angle_beta   90.00
_cell.angle_gamma   90.00
#
_symmetry.space_group_name_H-M   'P 1'
#
loop_
_entity.id
_entity.type
_entity.pdbx_description
1 polymer ?
#
loop_
_entity_poly.entity_id
_entity_poly.type
_entity_poly.pdbx_seq_one_letter_code
_entity_poly.pdbx_strand_id
1 'polypeptide(L)'
;MLMVCHHLDRNIPEDLAFAESRIRAETVAAEDVLHDNGSISMISSDSQAMGRVAEVVSRTWRTASKLREFRGPLTSLGDDECKDNARVKRYIAKYTINPAITHGISHIVGHVAVGTLADLVLWKPENFGSKPTMVLKSGVIAMAPMGDPNGSISTVEPIFTRPMWGSKPGSAALNSVSFVSQASLNSGTIASYNLSKRLEAVRNCRSVTKKDMKWNSTTPKMTVDPESYEVRADGVLQDIEAAEKLPLGKTYNLF
;
A
#
# COMPACT_ATOMS: atom_id res chain seq x y z
N MET A 1 -15.10 -14.65 -5.21
CA MET A 1 -14.65 -13.64 -4.21
C MET A 1 -15.72 -12.58 -4.00
N LEU A 2 -16.04 -11.76 -5.00
CA LEU A 2 -17.04 -10.70 -4.91
C LEU A 2 -18.37 -11.18 -4.33
N MET A 3 -18.92 -12.29 -4.84
CA MET A 3 -20.20 -12.84 -4.35
C MET A 3 -20.18 -13.18 -2.85
N VAL A 4 -19.08 -13.74 -2.35
CA VAL A 4 -18.93 -14.07 -0.92
C VAL A 4 -18.90 -12.78 -0.09
N CYS A 5 -18.10 -11.80 -0.49
CA CYS A 5 -17.98 -10.53 0.25
C CYS A 5 -19.29 -9.73 0.29
N HIS A 6 -20.10 -9.85 -0.76
CA HIS A 6 -21.39 -9.14 -0.87
C HIS A 6 -22.60 -10.01 -0.49
N HIS A 7 -22.39 -11.23 0.01
CA HIS A 7 -23.46 -12.16 0.38
C HIS A 7 -24.50 -12.40 -0.74
N LEU A 8 -24.00 -12.54 -1.97
CA LEU A 8 -24.82 -12.74 -3.17
C LEU A 8 -25.14 -14.23 -3.41
N ASP A 9 -26.26 -14.50 -4.08
CA ASP A 9 -26.68 -15.83 -4.51
C ASP A 9 -26.43 -16.05 -6.01
N ARG A 10 -25.73 -17.13 -6.34
CA ARG A 10 -25.48 -17.56 -7.73
C ARG A 10 -26.74 -18.02 -8.47
N ASN A 11 -27.81 -18.28 -7.76
CA ASN A 11 -29.09 -18.68 -8.34
C ASN A 11 -29.98 -17.48 -8.67
N ILE A 12 -29.59 -16.26 -8.28
CA ILE A 12 -30.30 -15.02 -8.60
C ILE A 12 -29.61 -14.37 -9.82
N PRO A 13 -30.27 -14.28 -10.99
CA PRO A 13 -29.67 -13.70 -12.19
C PRO A 13 -29.19 -12.26 -12.00
N GLU A 14 -29.89 -11.46 -11.21
CA GLU A 14 -29.55 -10.07 -10.91
C GLU A 14 -28.26 -9.96 -10.10
N ASP A 15 -27.99 -10.91 -9.20
CA ASP A 15 -26.76 -10.98 -8.41
C ASP A 15 -25.55 -11.35 -9.29
N LEU A 16 -25.77 -12.22 -10.28
CA LEU A 16 -24.76 -12.52 -11.31
C LEU A 16 -24.49 -11.31 -12.18
N ALA A 17 -25.53 -10.64 -12.67
CA ALA A 17 -25.40 -9.43 -13.48
C ALA A 17 -24.66 -8.32 -12.71
N PHE A 18 -24.96 -8.15 -11.42
CA PHE A 18 -24.22 -7.23 -10.55
C PHE A 18 -22.74 -7.61 -10.44
N ALA A 19 -22.43 -8.90 -10.20
CA ALA A 19 -21.05 -9.37 -10.08
C ALA A 19 -20.26 -9.19 -11.39
N GLU A 20 -20.84 -9.57 -12.53
CA GLU A 20 -20.25 -9.44 -13.86
C GLU A 20 -20.03 -7.98 -14.24
N SER A 21 -20.98 -7.10 -13.90
CA SER A 21 -20.84 -5.66 -14.17
C SER A 21 -19.60 -5.04 -13.52
N ARG A 22 -19.04 -5.66 -12.47
CA ARG A 22 -17.92 -5.12 -11.67
C ARG A 22 -16.56 -5.76 -11.98
N ILE A 23 -16.52 -6.97 -12.54
CA ILE A 23 -15.26 -7.67 -12.87
C ILE A 23 -15.00 -7.57 -14.37
N ARG A 24 -14.22 -6.57 -14.77
CA ARG A 24 -13.95 -6.25 -16.19
C ARG A 24 -12.46 -6.25 -16.46
N ALA A 25 -12.00 -7.09 -17.38
CA ALA A 25 -10.58 -7.28 -17.67
C ALA A 25 -9.93 -5.98 -18.19
N GLU A 26 -10.68 -5.24 -19.01
CA GLU A 26 -10.30 -3.97 -19.63
C GLU A 26 -9.96 -2.92 -18.57
N THR A 27 -10.82 -2.78 -17.56
CA THR A 27 -10.59 -1.79 -16.50
C THR A 27 -9.47 -2.18 -15.53
N VAL A 28 -9.18 -3.48 -15.39
CA VAL A 28 -8.04 -3.98 -14.59
C VAL A 28 -6.72 -3.77 -15.35
N ALA A 29 -6.69 -4.00 -16.67
CA ALA A 29 -5.54 -3.66 -17.50
C ALA A 29 -5.27 -2.14 -17.49
N ALA A 30 -6.32 -1.34 -17.59
CA ALA A 30 -6.22 0.11 -17.49
C ALA A 30 -5.68 0.58 -16.12
N GLU A 31 -6.09 -0.06 -15.01
CA GLU A 31 -5.60 0.25 -13.66
C GLU A 31 -4.07 0.17 -13.56
N ASP A 32 -3.47 -0.86 -14.15
CA ASP A 32 -2.01 -1.04 -14.22
C ASP A 32 -1.31 0.16 -14.90
N VAL A 33 -1.83 0.57 -16.06
CA VAL A 33 -1.30 1.71 -16.83
C VAL A 33 -1.50 3.03 -16.08
N LEU A 34 -2.66 3.20 -15.42
CA LEU A 34 -3.01 4.38 -14.64
C LEU A 34 -2.20 4.50 -13.35
N HIS A 35 -1.77 3.39 -12.76
CA HIS A 35 -0.77 3.42 -11.70
C HIS A 35 0.58 3.93 -12.22
N ASP A 36 1.04 3.42 -13.36
CA ASP A 36 2.37 3.76 -13.90
C ASP A 36 2.44 5.19 -14.43
N ASN A 37 1.34 5.75 -14.94
CA ASN A 37 1.28 7.14 -15.41
C ASN A 37 1.00 8.15 -14.27
N GLY A 38 0.75 7.66 -13.05
CA GLY A 38 0.51 8.51 -11.87
C GLY A 38 -0.92 9.03 -11.74
N SER A 39 -1.88 8.45 -12.44
CA SER A 39 -3.31 8.78 -12.32
C SER A 39 -3.99 8.07 -11.14
N ILE A 40 -3.44 6.96 -10.65
CA ILE A 40 -3.86 6.34 -9.38
C ILE A 40 -2.76 6.52 -8.33
N SER A 41 -3.09 7.23 -7.26
CA SER A 41 -2.10 7.78 -6.32
C SER A 41 -1.80 6.91 -5.11
N MET A 42 -2.59 5.88 -4.84
CA MET A 42 -2.47 5.04 -3.65
C MET A 42 -2.78 3.58 -3.97
N ILE A 43 -2.22 2.68 -3.16
CA ILE A 43 -2.53 1.24 -3.17
C ILE A 43 -2.86 0.85 -1.73
N SER A 44 -3.96 0.13 -1.54
CA SER A 44 -4.46 -0.35 -0.25
C SER A 44 -4.72 -1.85 -0.26
N SER A 45 -4.99 -2.43 0.91
CA SER A 45 -5.15 -3.89 1.04
C SER A 45 -6.55 -4.40 0.77
N ASP A 46 -7.58 -3.67 1.17
CA ASP A 46 -8.96 -4.17 1.32
C ASP A 46 -9.03 -5.48 2.16
N SER A 47 -8.36 -5.46 3.31
CA SER A 47 -8.02 -6.64 4.09
C SER A 47 -9.23 -7.50 4.46
N GLN A 48 -9.21 -8.77 4.05
CA GLN A 48 -10.26 -9.77 4.30
C GLN A 48 -11.63 -9.45 3.67
N ALA A 49 -11.73 -8.41 2.84
CA ALA A 49 -12.97 -7.99 2.19
C ALA A 49 -12.75 -7.71 0.70
N MET A 50 -12.17 -8.68 -0.01
CA MET A 50 -11.67 -8.62 -1.40
C MET A 50 -10.17 -8.33 -1.57
N GLY A 51 -9.41 -8.26 -0.48
CA GLY A 51 -7.96 -8.15 -0.58
C GLY A 51 -7.15 -8.65 0.61
N ARG A 52 -5.85 -8.36 0.56
CA ARG A 52 -4.81 -9.07 1.33
C ARG A 52 -3.90 -8.09 2.07
N VAL A 53 -3.99 -8.08 3.40
CA VAL A 53 -3.26 -7.14 4.27
C VAL A 53 -1.74 -7.19 4.11
N ALA A 54 -1.20 -8.39 3.87
CA ALA A 54 0.24 -8.63 3.78
C ALA A 54 0.83 -8.39 2.38
N GLU A 55 0.03 -7.92 1.41
CA GLU A 55 0.46 -7.83 0.01
C GLU A 55 0.44 -6.41 -0.56
N VAL A 56 0.17 -5.38 0.24
CA VAL A 56 0.18 -3.97 -0.24
C VAL A 56 1.54 -3.63 -0.86
N VAL A 57 2.62 -3.92 -0.14
CA VAL A 57 3.98 -3.62 -0.57
C VAL A 57 4.37 -4.49 -1.76
N SER A 58 4.16 -5.81 -1.68
CA SER A 58 4.58 -6.74 -2.74
C SER A 58 3.79 -6.52 -4.03
N ARG A 59 2.48 -6.24 -3.98
CA ARG A 59 1.69 -5.92 -5.18
C ARG A 59 2.10 -4.59 -5.80
N THR A 60 2.42 -3.59 -4.99
CA THR A 60 2.97 -2.33 -5.51
C THR A 60 4.22 -2.58 -6.37
N TRP A 61 5.16 -3.37 -5.87
CA TRP A 61 6.41 -3.65 -6.60
C TRP A 61 6.25 -4.64 -7.76
N ARG A 62 5.29 -5.58 -7.68
CA ARG A 62 4.92 -6.44 -8.81
C ARG A 62 4.32 -5.62 -9.95
N THR A 63 3.43 -4.68 -9.66
CA THR A 63 2.90 -3.75 -10.68
C THR A 63 4.02 -2.90 -11.26
N ALA A 64 4.90 -2.30 -10.45
CA ALA A 64 6.04 -1.54 -10.97
C ALA A 64 6.93 -2.39 -11.90
N SER A 65 7.22 -3.64 -11.52
CA SER A 65 8.02 -4.57 -12.31
C SER A 65 7.35 -4.94 -13.64
N LYS A 66 6.06 -5.30 -13.62
CA LYS A 66 5.29 -5.60 -14.84
C LYS A 66 5.37 -4.43 -15.81
N LEU A 67 5.13 -3.22 -15.32
CA LEU A 67 5.10 -2.04 -16.17
C LEU A 67 6.50 -1.67 -16.71
N ARG A 68 7.58 -1.94 -15.96
CA ARG A 68 8.96 -1.84 -16.46
C ARG A 68 9.26 -2.83 -17.58
N GLU A 69 8.80 -4.06 -17.45
CA GLU A 69 9.02 -5.12 -18.43
C GLU A 69 8.24 -4.87 -19.72
N PHE A 70 6.96 -4.50 -19.61
CA PHE A 70 6.05 -4.40 -20.76
C PHE A 70 6.12 -3.03 -21.46
N ARG A 71 6.49 -1.96 -20.75
CA ARG A 71 6.50 -0.58 -21.30
C ARG A 71 7.87 0.08 -21.31
N GLY A 72 8.90 -0.60 -20.82
CA GLY A 72 10.25 -0.04 -20.74
C GLY A 72 10.43 0.97 -19.59
N PRO A 73 11.55 1.71 -19.58
CA PRO A 73 11.84 2.70 -18.54
C PRO A 73 10.86 3.88 -18.62
N LEU A 74 10.62 4.53 -17.48
CA LEU A 74 9.74 5.70 -17.40
C LEU A 74 10.46 6.98 -17.87
N THR A 75 10.81 7.02 -19.15
CA THR A 75 11.65 8.07 -19.77
C THR A 75 11.08 9.48 -19.60
N SER A 76 9.76 9.62 -19.56
CA SER A 76 9.06 10.89 -19.30
C SER A 76 9.41 11.53 -17.95
N LEU A 77 9.96 10.76 -17.00
CA LEU A 77 10.47 11.24 -15.71
C LEU A 77 11.99 11.05 -15.52
N GLY A 78 12.73 10.82 -16.61
CA GLY A 78 14.19 10.73 -16.60
C GLY A 78 14.77 9.39 -16.15
N ASP A 79 13.94 8.34 -16.11
CA ASP A 79 14.43 6.96 -16.03
C ASP A 79 15.05 6.54 -17.37
N ASP A 80 15.96 5.58 -17.30
CA ASP A 80 16.72 5.05 -18.43
C ASP A 80 16.88 3.53 -18.26
N GLU A 81 17.58 2.88 -19.20
CA GLU A 81 17.70 1.42 -19.17
C GLU A 81 18.35 0.87 -17.89
N CYS A 82 19.23 1.65 -17.25
CA CYS A 82 19.97 1.24 -16.07
C CYS A 82 19.36 1.75 -14.75
N LYS A 83 18.35 2.62 -14.80
CA LYS A 83 17.87 3.37 -13.63
C LYS A 83 16.37 3.62 -13.68
N ASP A 84 15.68 3.12 -12.65
CA ASP A 84 14.22 3.22 -12.45
C ASP A 84 13.83 4.13 -11.27
N ASN A 85 14.67 5.11 -10.91
CA ASN A 85 14.48 5.92 -9.70
C ASN A 85 13.16 6.69 -9.66
N ALA A 86 12.69 7.21 -10.80
CA ALA A 86 11.44 7.94 -10.88
C ALA A 86 10.24 7.00 -10.70
N ARG A 87 10.25 5.82 -11.34
CA ARG A 87 9.25 4.77 -11.11
C ARG A 87 9.27 4.30 -9.66
N VAL A 88 10.45 4.06 -9.07
CA VAL A 88 10.58 3.68 -7.65
C VAL A 88 9.96 4.73 -6.73
N LYS A 89 10.25 6.03 -6.93
CA LYS A 89 9.66 7.13 -6.17
C LYS A 89 8.14 7.23 -6.37
N ARG A 90 7.67 7.04 -7.60
CA ARG A 90 6.24 7.01 -7.94
C ARG A 90 5.50 5.91 -7.19
N TYR A 91 6.04 4.71 -7.13
CA TYR A 91 5.38 3.55 -6.52
C TYR A 91 5.51 3.51 -5.00
N ILE A 92 6.66 3.85 -4.41
CA ILE A 92 6.81 3.90 -2.95
C ILE A 92 5.86 4.93 -2.31
N ALA A 93 5.60 6.05 -3.01
CA ALA A 93 4.68 7.07 -2.53
C ALA A 93 3.23 6.54 -2.36
N LYS A 94 2.84 5.51 -3.13
CA LYS A 94 1.47 4.96 -3.16
C LYS A 94 1.05 4.29 -1.85
N TYR A 95 2.01 3.78 -1.07
CA TYR A 95 1.72 3.13 0.23
C TYR A 95 2.43 3.79 1.42
N THR A 96 3.08 4.93 1.21
CA THR A 96 3.77 5.69 2.26
C THR A 96 3.16 7.08 2.41
N ILE A 97 3.62 8.07 1.64
CA ILE A 97 3.29 9.48 1.85
C ILE A 97 1.90 9.85 1.34
N ASN A 98 1.41 9.28 0.24
CA ASN A 98 0.11 9.67 -0.34
C ASN A 98 -1.08 9.24 0.54
N PRO A 99 -1.10 8.02 1.14
CA PRO A 99 -2.09 7.70 2.17
C PRO A 99 -2.01 8.65 3.37
N ALA A 100 -0.79 8.99 3.81
CA ALA A 100 -0.60 9.88 4.96
C ALA A 100 -1.12 11.31 4.70
N ILE A 101 -0.90 11.85 3.49
CA ILE A 101 -1.44 13.15 3.06
C ILE A 101 -2.97 13.09 3.03
N THR A 102 -3.53 12.08 2.36
CA THR A 102 -4.98 11.92 2.18
C THR A 102 -5.71 11.86 3.52
N HIS A 103 -5.15 11.13 4.48
CA HIS A 103 -5.74 10.98 5.82
C HIS A 103 -5.35 12.08 6.81
N GLY A 104 -4.56 13.09 6.41
CA GLY A 104 -4.20 14.21 7.27
C GLY A 104 -3.21 13.87 8.39
N ILE A 105 -2.38 12.84 8.19
CA ILE A 105 -1.40 12.33 9.16
C ILE A 105 0.06 12.44 8.69
N SER A 106 0.30 13.06 7.52
CA SER A 106 1.63 13.22 6.92
C SER A 106 2.61 14.07 7.73
N HIS A 107 2.13 14.76 8.77
CA HIS A 107 2.97 15.49 9.70
C HIS A 107 3.60 14.61 10.79
N ILE A 108 3.17 13.33 10.89
CA ILE A 108 3.64 12.37 11.89
C ILE A 108 4.29 11.14 11.22
N VAL A 109 3.78 10.68 10.07
CA VAL A 109 4.23 9.45 9.39
C VAL A 109 4.20 9.57 7.86
N GLY A 110 4.67 8.54 7.17
CA GLY A 110 4.51 8.37 5.72
C GLY A 110 5.76 8.69 4.90
N HIS A 111 6.84 9.16 5.52
CA HIS A 111 8.14 9.32 4.88
C HIS A 111 9.27 9.27 5.91
N VAL A 112 10.51 9.16 5.42
CA VAL A 112 11.71 9.28 6.25
C VAL A 112 12.14 10.75 6.27
N ALA A 113 11.70 11.49 7.28
CA ALA A 113 12.02 12.91 7.43
C ALA A 113 12.25 13.28 8.91
N VAL A 114 13.00 14.35 9.14
CA VAL A 114 13.16 14.92 10.49
C VAL A 114 11.82 15.47 10.97
N GLY A 115 11.48 15.18 12.23
CA GLY A 115 10.23 15.63 12.85
C GLY A 115 9.06 14.65 12.73
N THR A 116 9.20 13.56 11.96
CA THR A 116 8.22 12.46 11.92
C THR A 116 8.62 11.30 12.84
N LEU A 117 7.69 10.39 13.14
CA LEU A 117 8.00 9.18 13.89
C LEU A 117 9.04 8.34 13.15
N ALA A 118 9.95 7.74 13.90
CA ALA A 118 10.91 6.75 13.40
C ALA A 118 10.24 5.38 13.17
N ASP A 119 9.21 5.38 12.33
CA ASP A 119 8.52 4.20 11.83
C ASP A 119 9.22 3.74 10.55
N LEU A 120 10.17 2.81 10.72
CA LEU A 120 11.11 2.41 9.68
C LEU A 120 11.02 0.91 9.43
N VAL A 121 11.20 0.52 8.17
CA VAL A 121 11.30 -0.88 7.77
C VAL A 121 12.64 -1.10 7.11
N LEU A 122 13.43 -2.03 7.65
CA LEU A 122 14.71 -2.41 7.09
C LEU A 122 14.54 -3.65 6.22
N TRP A 123 15.20 -3.61 5.07
CA TRP A 123 15.17 -4.67 4.08
C TRP A 123 16.60 -5.05 3.73
N LYS A 124 16.87 -6.34 3.61
CA LYS A 124 17.95 -6.80 2.74
C LYS A 124 17.51 -6.62 1.28
N PRO A 125 18.37 -6.12 0.37
CA PRO A 125 17.98 -5.88 -1.03
C PRO A 125 17.33 -7.08 -1.71
N GLU A 126 17.84 -8.29 -1.48
CA GLU A 126 17.32 -9.53 -2.05
C GLU A 126 15.90 -9.89 -1.58
N ASN A 127 15.43 -9.31 -0.47
CA ASN A 127 14.09 -9.54 0.09
C ASN A 127 13.17 -8.31 0.00
N PHE A 128 13.62 -7.24 -0.66
CA PHE A 128 12.88 -6.00 -0.74
C PHE A 128 11.46 -6.20 -1.28
N GLY A 129 10.49 -5.63 -0.57
CA GLY A 129 9.07 -5.70 -0.94
C GLY A 129 8.39 -7.04 -0.65
N SER A 130 9.13 -8.05 -0.16
CA SER A 130 8.59 -9.36 0.22
C SER A 130 8.62 -9.58 1.73
N LYS A 131 9.80 -9.79 2.32
CA LYS A 131 9.98 -10.11 3.75
C LYS A 131 11.02 -9.18 4.39
N PRO A 132 10.61 -8.21 5.25
CA PRO A 132 11.54 -7.28 5.85
C PRO A 132 12.42 -7.95 6.90
N THR A 133 13.59 -7.34 7.15
CA THR A 133 14.52 -7.77 8.21
C THR A 133 14.14 -7.19 9.56
N MET A 134 13.49 -6.03 9.60
CA MET A 134 13.09 -5.40 10.85
C MET A 134 12.00 -4.37 10.61
N VAL A 135 11.06 -4.26 11.55
CA VAL A 135 10.06 -3.18 11.60
C VAL A 135 10.23 -2.44 12.92
N LEU A 136 10.53 -1.15 12.83
CA LEU A 136 10.65 -0.24 13.97
C LEU A 136 9.38 0.59 14.09
N LYS A 137 8.93 0.79 15.32
CA LYS A 137 7.89 1.75 15.69
C LYS A 137 8.51 2.77 16.63
N SER A 138 8.51 4.04 16.21
CA SER A 138 9.18 5.14 16.91
C SER A 138 10.58 4.79 17.43
N GLY A 139 11.39 4.13 16.60
CA GLY A 139 12.77 3.74 16.92
C GLY A 139 12.92 2.45 17.73
N VAL A 140 11.84 1.79 18.13
CA VAL A 140 11.86 0.52 18.87
C VAL A 140 11.48 -0.64 17.96
N ILE A 141 12.23 -1.74 17.99
CA ILE A 141 11.95 -2.92 17.17
C ILE A 141 10.63 -3.55 17.61
N ALA A 142 9.64 -3.56 16.72
CA ALA A 142 8.32 -4.14 16.95
C ALA A 142 8.21 -5.55 16.37
N MET A 143 8.83 -5.81 15.22
CA MET A 143 8.83 -7.13 14.55
C MET A 143 10.20 -7.39 13.92
N ALA A 144 10.69 -8.62 13.97
CA ALA A 144 11.90 -9.05 13.27
C ALA A 144 11.87 -10.57 12.99
N PRO A 145 12.51 -11.07 11.93
CA PRO A 145 12.84 -12.48 11.79
C PRO A 145 13.78 -12.90 12.91
N MET A 146 13.40 -13.94 13.64
CA MET A 146 14.22 -14.51 14.71
C MET A 146 14.07 -16.02 14.72
N GLY A 147 15.22 -16.69 14.89
CA GLY A 147 15.37 -18.13 14.97
C GLY A 147 14.79 -18.76 16.24
N ASP A 148 15.31 -19.93 16.59
CA ASP A 148 15.06 -20.63 17.85
C ASP A 148 15.53 -19.77 19.05
N PRO A 149 14.63 -19.38 19.97
CA PRO A 149 15.00 -18.65 21.18
C PRO A 149 15.91 -19.43 22.14
N ASN A 150 15.96 -20.76 22.02
CA ASN A 150 16.88 -21.61 22.78
C ASN A 150 18.21 -21.85 22.04
N GLY A 151 18.33 -21.39 20.80
CA GLY A 151 19.57 -21.45 20.03
C GLY A 151 20.66 -20.57 20.64
N SER A 152 21.93 -20.94 20.42
CA SER A 152 23.07 -20.18 20.93
C SER A 152 23.20 -18.77 20.32
N ILE A 153 22.61 -18.54 19.14
CA ILE A 153 22.54 -17.26 18.43
C ILE A 153 21.17 -17.10 17.76
N SER A 154 20.77 -15.87 17.45
CA SER A 154 19.42 -15.53 16.95
C SER A 154 19.10 -16.04 15.54
N THR A 155 20.07 -16.68 14.86
CA THR A 155 19.95 -17.20 13.49
C THR A 155 19.87 -18.72 13.44
N VAL A 156 19.79 -19.41 14.58
CA VAL A 156 19.52 -20.85 14.61
C VAL A 156 18.09 -21.09 14.11
N GLU A 157 17.91 -21.96 13.12
CA GLU A 157 16.58 -22.25 12.55
C GLU A 157 15.63 -22.89 13.58
N PRO A 158 14.30 -22.72 13.48
CA PRO A 158 13.56 -22.08 12.38
C PRO A 158 13.41 -20.56 12.53
N ILE A 159 13.71 -19.82 11.44
CA ILE A 159 13.57 -18.36 11.35
C ILE A 159 12.22 -17.99 10.75
N PHE A 160 11.43 -17.25 11.52
CA PHE A 160 10.23 -16.57 11.03
C PHE A 160 10.05 -15.24 11.73
N THR A 161 9.16 -14.40 11.21
CA THR A 161 8.89 -13.07 11.80
C THR A 161 8.20 -13.24 13.14
N ARG A 162 8.77 -12.65 14.19
CA ARG A 162 8.24 -12.71 15.55
C ARG A 162 8.00 -11.30 16.11
N PRO A 163 7.02 -11.14 17.01
CA PRO A 163 6.87 -9.92 17.80
C PRO A 163 8.07 -9.71 18.72
N MET A 164 8.57 -8.47 18.76
CA MET A 164 9.72 -8.05 19.55
C MET A 164 9.29 -7.18 20.74
N TRP A 165 10.23 -6.63 21.50
CA TRP A 165 9.91 -5.82 22.69
C TRP A 165 9.01 -4.62 22.39
N GLY A 166 9.14 -3.99 21.22
CA GLY A 166 8.31 -2.87 20.78
C GLY A 166 6.82 -3.23 20.57
N SER A 167 6.48 -4.52 20.45
CA SER A 167 5.09 -4.97 20.33
C SER A 167 4.43 -5.28 21.67
N LYS A 168 5.18 -5.27 22.79
CA LYS A 168 4.61 -5.52 24.12
C LYS A 168 3.73 -4.34 24.55
N PRO A 169 2.61 -4.56 25.27
CA PRO A 169 1.61 -3.51 25.50
C PRO A 169 2.14 -2.18 26.03
N GLY A 170 3.03 -2.20 27.02
CA GLY A 170 3.62 -0.98 27.58
C GLY A 170 4.51 -0.23 26.58
N SER A 171 5.34 -0.95 25.82
CA SER A 171 6.18 -0.33 24.77
C SER A 171 5.33 0.15 23.59
N ALA A 172 4.36 -0.66 23.16
CA ALA A 172 3.43 -0.35 22.08
C ALA A 172 2.60 0.91 22.37
N ALA A 173 2.26 1.17 23.63
CA ALA A 173 1.59 2.40 24.04
C ALA A 173 2.49 3.64 23.86
N LEU A 174 3.77 3.53 24.23
CA LEU A 174 4.74 4.63 24.18
C LEU A 174 5.27 4.91 22.76
N ASN A 175 5.33 3.89 21.90
CA ASN A 175 5.96 3.99 20.57
C ASN A 175 4.95 4.14 19.41
N SER A 176 3.67 4.31 19.72
CA SER A 176 2.59 4.40 18.74
C SER A 176 1.64 5.55 19.03
N VAL A 177 0.88 5.93 18.01
CA VAL A 177 -0.09 7.02 18.03
C VAL A 177 -1.46 6.48 17.64
N SER A 178 -2.50 6.99 18.28
CA SER A 178 -3.89 6.86 17.83
C SER A 178 -4.32 8.17 17.17
N PHE A 179 -4.61 8.12 15.86
CA PHE A 179 -5.11 9.28 15.12
C PHE A 179 -6.61 9.46 15.32
N VAL A 180 -7.03 10.68 15.66
CA VAL A 180 -8.40 11.00 16.07
C VAL A 180 -8.84 12.33 15.46
N SER A 181 -10.11 12.69 15.60
CA SER A 181 -10.59 14.00 15.16
C SER A 181 -10.13 15.11 16.12
N GLN A 182 -9.94 16.33 15.61
CA GLN A 182 -9.71 17.49 16.48
C GLN A 182 -10.89 17.70 17.46
N ALA A 183 -12.12 17.46 17.00
CA ALA A 183 -13.32 17.59 17.81
C ALA A 183 -13.30 16.67 19.05
N SER A 184 -12.86 15.41 18.91
CA SER A 184 -12.78 14.46 20.03
C SER A 184 -11.76 14.84 21.09
N LEU A 185 -10.70 15.58 20.73
CA LEU A 185 -9.76 16.14 21.69
C LEU A 185 -10.39 17.34 22.40
N ASN A 186 -11.00 18.25 21.63
CA ASN A 186 -11.57 19.49 22.17
C ASN A 186 -12.75 19.24 23.12
N SER A 187 -13.57 18.22 22.86
CA SER A 187 -14.72 17.86 23.71
C SER A 187 -14.31 17.21 25.03
N GLY A 188 -13.06 16.77 25.17
CA GLY A 188 -12.57 15.99 26.31
C GLY A 188 -13.09 14.55 26.36
N THR A 189 -13.99 14.14 25.45
CA THR A 189 -14.60 12.80 25.45
C THR A 189 -13.55 11.69 25.40
N ILE A 190 -12.52 11.85 24.57
CA ILE A 190 -11.52 10.79 24.42
C ILE A 190 -10.61 10.63 25.65
N ALA A 191 -10.49 11.67 26.49
CA ALA A 191 -9.75 11.58 27.73
C ALA A 191 -10.42 10.59 28.71
N SER A 192 -11.76 10.45 28.65
CA SER A 192 -12.47 9.49 29.50
C SER A 192 -12.19 8.03 29.16
N TYR A 193 -11.60 7.75 28.00
CA TYR A 193 -11.24 6.38 27.59
C TYR A 193 -9.95 5.89 28.23
N ASN A 194 -9.19 6.77 28.90
CA ASN A 194 -7.94 6.44 29.59
C ASN A 194 -6.95 5.66 28.70
N LEU A 195 -6.81 6.09 27.44
CA LEU A 195 -5.95 5.44 26.46
C LEU A 195 -4.48 5.73 26.79
N SER A 196 -3.66 4.68 26.85
CA SER A 196 -2.21 4.84 27.12
C SER A 196 -1.40 5.32 25.92
N LYS A 197 -1.96 5.22 24.69
CA LYS A 197 -1.31 5.70 23.47
C LYS A 197 -1.40 7.21 23.35
N ARG A 198 -0.37 7.82 22.78
CA ARG A 198 -0.39 9.22 22.34
C ARG A 198 -1.55 9.44 21.35
N LEU A 199 -2.37 10.46 21.59
CA LEU A 199 -3.47 10.84 20.70
C LEU A 199 -3.01 11.98 19.79
N GLU A 200 -3.27 11.89 18.49
CA GLU A 200 -2.95 12.94 17.52
C GLU A 200 -4.14 13.28 16.64
N ALA A 201 -4.40 14.57 16.46
CA ALA A 201 -5.48 15.02 15.59
C ALA A 201 -5.08 14.88 14.11
N VAL A 202 -5.96 14.28 13.31
CA VAL A 202 -5.88 14.43 11.85
C VAL A 202 -6.12 15.90 11.47
N ARG A 203 -5.37 16.40 10.49
CA ARG A 203 -5.48 17.79 10.03
C ARG A 203 -5.22 17.93 8.54
N ASN A 204 -5.68 19.03 7.96
CA ASN A 204 -5.41 19.40 6.56
C ASN A 204 -5.88 18.39 5.50
N CYS A 205 -6.95 17.63 5.76
CA CYS A 205 -7.51 16.65 4.80
C CYS A 205 -8.68 17.19 3.95
N ARG A 206 -9.04 18.48 4.08
CA ARG A 206 -10.16 19.11 3.34
C ARG A 206 -9.75 19.92 2.11
N SER A 207 -8.48 20.35 2.07
CA SER A 207 -7.90 21.12 0.96
C SER A 207 -7.01 20.26 0.05
N VAL A 208 -6.89 18.96 0.34
CA VAL A 208 -6.08 18.03 -0.46
C VAL A 208 -6.75 17.82 -1.81
N THR A 209 -5.96 17.95 -2.87
CA THR A 209 -6.34 17.69 -4.25
C THR A 209 -5.43 16.63 -4.85
N LYS A 210 -5.73 16.19 -6.08
CA LYS A 210 -4.85 15.29 -6.82
C LYS A 210 -3.44 15.86 -7.01
N LYS A 211 -3.28 17.19 -7.07
CA LYS A 211 -1.97 17.86 -7.23
C LYS A 211 -1.04 17.67 -6.03
N ASP A 212 -1.60 17.38 -4.86
CA ASP A 212 -0.82 17.19 -3.64
C ASP A 212 -0.19 15.79 -3.55
N MET A 213 -0.67 14.84 -4.37
CA MET A 213 -0.21 13.46 -4.41
C MET A 213 1.20 13.38 -5.02
N LYS A 214 2.19 13.03 -4.18
CA LYS A 214 3.59 12.99 -4.56
C LYS A 214 3.80 11.96 -5.65
N TRP A 215 4.44 12.39 -6.74
CA TRP A 215 4.74 11.59 -7.94
C TRP A 215 3.53 11.02 -8.69
N ASN A 216 2.30 11.37 -8.28
CA ASN A 216 1.06 10.73 -8.72
C ASN A 216 -0.10 11.75 -8.84
N SER A 217 0.17 12.86 -9.50
CA SER A 217 -0.74 14.01 -9.58
C SER A 217 -1.44 14.18 -10.93
N THR A 218 -1.31 13.21 -11.84
CA THR A 218 -1.85 13.31 -13.20
C THR A 218 -3.37 13.29 -13.18
N THR A 219 -4.01 14.13 -13.99
CA THR A 219 -5.47 14.26 -14.13
C THR A 219 -5.87 14.20 -15.61
N PRO A 220 -5.70 13.05 -16.28
CA PRO A 220 -6.11 12.92 -17.67
C PRO A 220 -7.63 12.93 -17.80
N LYS A 221 -8.14 13.30 -18.97
CA LYS A 221 -9.56 13.14 -19.30
C LYS A 221 -9.83 11.67 -19.55
N MET A 222 -10.60 11.06 -18.65
CA MET A 222 -10.98 9.65 -18.72
C MET A 222 -12.27 9.45 -19.52
N THR A 223 -12.29 8.40 -20.34
CA THR A 223 -13.53 7.85 -20.92
C THR A 223 -13.53 6.33 -20.75
N VAL A 224 -14.70 5.76 -20.48
CA VAL A 224 -14.92 4.31 -20.43
C VAL A 224 -16.13 4.03 -21.32
N ASP A 225 -15.95 3.16 -22.30
CA ASP A 225 -17.05 2.75 -23.17
C ASP A 225 -18.06 1.89 -22.39
N PRO A 226 -19.37 2.15 -22.48
CA PRO A 226 -20.36 1.47 -21.66
C PRO A 226 -20.64 0.02 -22.06
N GLU A 227 -20.24 -0.40 -23.27
CA GLU A 227 -20.51 -1.75 -23.80
C GLU A 227 -19.24 -2.60 -23.84
N SER A 228 -18.17 -2.05 -24.39
CA SER A 228 -16.88 -2.73 -24.52
C SER A 228 -15.95 -2.56 -23.31
N TYR A 229 -16.26 -1.61 -22.41
CA TYR A 229 -15.42 -1.25 -21.25
C TYR A 229 -14.02 -0.72 -21.59
N GLU A 230 -13.79 -0.37 -22.86
CA GLU A 230 -12.55 0.24 -23.32
C GLU A 230 -12.25 1.52 -22.53
N VAL A 231 -11.07 1.58 -21.91
CA VAL A 231 -10.65 2.75 -21.11
C VAL A 231 -9.68 3.61 -21.91
N ARG A 232 -9.97 4.90 -22.04
CA ARG A 232 -9.03 5.87 -22.61
C ARG A 232 -8.68 6.98 -21.63
N ALA A 233 -7.44 7.42 -21.67
CA ALA A 233 -6.93 8.61 -20.98
C ALA A 233 -6.39 9.58 -22.03
N ASP A 234 -6.96 10.78 -22.11
CA ASP A 234 -6.65 11.78 -23.14
C ASP A 234 -6.75 11.21 -24.58
N GLY A 235 -7.75 10.35 -24.81
CA GLY A 235 -7.99 9.69 -26.10
C GLY A 235 -7.10 8.46 -26.38
N VAL A 236 -6.09 8.20 -25.55
CA VAL A 236 -5.18 7.04 -25.71
C VAL A 236 -5.74 5.83 -24.95
N LEU A 237 -5.82 4.69 -25.64
CA LEU A 237 -6.21 3.41 -25.04
C LEU A 237 -5.27 3.04 -23.88
N GLN A 238 -5.85 2.74 -22.72
CA GLN A 238 -5.13 2.28 -21.53
C GLN A 238 -5.28 0.76 -21.44
N ASP A 239 -4.38 0.04 -22.09
CA ASP A 239 -4.40 -1.41 -22.13
C ASP A 239 -2.97 -1.98 -22.00
N ILE A 240 -2.88 -3.22 -21.51
CA ILE A 240 -1.64 -3.96 -21.30
C ILE A 240 -1.96 -5.44 -21.07
N GLU A 241 -1.16 -6.35 -21.63
CA GLU A 241 -1.43 -7.78 -21.46
C GLU A 241 -1.28 -8.23 -20.00
N ALA A 242 -1.92 -9.35 -19.67
CA ALA A 242 -1.74 -10.00 -18.38
C ALA A 242 -0.33 -10.62 -18.26
N ALA A 243 0.32 -10.42 -17.11
CA ALA A 243 1.61 -11.05 -16.86
C ALA A 243 1.43 -12.52 -16.46
N GLU A 244 2.15 -13.43 -17.11
CA GLU A 244 2.13 -14.86 -16.80
C GLU A 244 3.02 -15.22 -15.59
N LYS A 245 4.01 -14.36 -15.29
CA LYS A 245 4.94 -14.52 -14.18
C LYS A 245 5.16 -13.17 -13.50
N LEU A 246 5.31 -13.20 -12.17
CA LEU A 246 5.61 -12.01 -11.37
C LEU A 246 6.77 -12.27 -10.40
N PRO A 247 7.59 -11.24 -10.09
CA PRO A 247 8.56 -11.33 -9.01
C PRO A 247 7.86 -11.37 -7.65
N LEU A 248 8.65 -11.58 -6.58
CA LEU A 248 8.14 -11.62 -5.20
C LEU A 248 7.04 -12.68 -4.98
N GLY A 249 6.90 -13.66 -5.88
CA GLY A 249 5.92 -14.74 -5.85
C GLY A 249 6.48 -16.03 -5.24
N LYS A 250 6.45 -17.13 -5.99
CA LYS A 250 6.84 -18.48 -5.54
C LYS A 250 8.24 -18.54 -4.91
N THR A 251 9.22 -17.78 -5.41
CA THR A 251 10.59 -17.78 -4.88
C THR A 251 10.69 -17.42 -3.40
N TYR A 252 9.75 -16.61 -2.89
CA TYR A 252 9.79 -16.10 -1.52
C TYR A 252 8.79 -16.78 -0.58
N ASN A 253 7.85 -17.56 -1.11
CA ASN A 253 6.71 -18.05 -0.36
C ASN A 253 6.68 -19.58 -0.42
N LEU A 254 6.52 -20.21 0.74
CA LEU A 254 6.42 -21.66 0.84
C LEU A 254 5.11 -22.18 0.22
N PHE A 255 4.06 -21.36 0.26
CA PHE A 255 2.72 -21.60 -0.29
C PHE A 255 2.27 -20.41 -1.13
#